data_AF-A0A6L9J092-F1
#
_entry.id   AF-A0A6L9J092-F1
#
_cell.length_a   1.000
_cell.length_b   1.000
_cell.length_c   1.000
_cell.angle_alpha   90.00
_cell.angle_beta   90.00
_cell.angle_gamma   90.00
#
_symmetry.space_group_name_H-M   'P 1'
#
loop_
_entity.id
_entity.type
_entity.pdbx_description
1 polymer ?
#
loop_
_entity_poly.entity_id
_entity_poly.type
_entity_poly.pdbx_seq_one_letter_code
_entity_poly.pdbx_strand_id
1 'polypeptide(L)'
;MSKRTLHERLIYGLDFTSAPTRQKPITCAGGSFDGEILRITTFEALTDFDQFEAVLMRFGPWTAGFDFPFGQPERLIRALGWGDSWGAYVRRIAGLGKEAFEAAIAAYRATRPPGDKHHLRRTDEWAGAKSPMMLHGVPVGKMFFQGAPRLLAAGVHVAPCHPTGDSRVAVEAYPALVARKWIGSTGYKSDARPKQTPDHRLARQSIVDGLRANREHYGFDVALTVSHVAELVDDPTGDQLDAVLCAVQAAWASTQPGYGIPDAANGLEGWIVDPAYMKGSDNA
;
A
#
# COMPACT_ATOMS: atom_id res chain seq x y z
N MET A 1 28.07 -23.90 -3.58
CA MET A 1 26.90 -23.04 -3.30
C MET A 1 27.29 -21.61 -3.62
N SER A 2 26.88 -21.11 -4.80
CA SER A 2 27.24 -19.77 -5.26
C SER A 2 26.58 -18.74 -4.36
N LYS A 3 27.37 -17.94 -3.63
CA LYS A 3 26.88 -16.69 -3.01
C LYS A 3 26.33 -15.84 -4.15
N ARG A 4 25.01 -15.81 -4.33
CA ARG A 4 24.36 -14.80 -5.16
C ARG A 4 24.74 -13.49 -4.51
N THR A 5 25.57 -12.69 -5.17
CA THR A 5 25.76 -11.28 -4.81
C THR A 5 24.41 -10.62 -5.03
N LEU A 6 23.56 -10.62 -4.00
CA LEU A 6 22.30 -9.89 -4.01
C LEU A 6 22.69 -8.43 -4.17
N HIS A 7 22.46 -7.88 -5.36
CA HIS A 7 22.62 -6.46 -5.57
C HIS A 7 21.61 -5.77 -4.66
N GLU A 8 22.10 -4.78 -3.92
CA GLU A 8 21.29 -3.96 -3.05
C GLU A 8 20.10 -3.38 -3.82
N ARG A 9 18.89 -3.70 -3.38
CA ARG A 9 17.64 -3.29 -4.04
C ARG A 9 17.18 -1.97 -3.46
N LEU A 10 16.77 -1.04 -4.31
CA LEU A 10 16.07 0.16 -3.86
C LEU A 10 14.64 -0.20 -3.46
N ILE A 11 14.25 0.18 -2.25
CA ILE A 11 12.92 -0.04 -1.71
C ILE A 11 12.29 1.29 -1.35
N TYR A 12 11.02 1.44 -1.73
CA TYR A 12 10.19 2.55 -1.32
C TYR A 12 8.91 2.07 -0.62
N GLY A 13 8.41 2.87 0.31
CA GLY A 13 7.09 2.69 0.90
C GLY A 13 6.37 4.02 0.96
N LEU A 14 5.10 4.04 0.55
CA LEU A 14 4.34 5.26 0.37
C LEU A 14 3.02 5.20 1.13
N ASP A 15 2.87 6.09 2.12
CA ASP A 15 1.57 6.44 2.70
C ASP A 15 0.87 7.44 1.80
N PHE A 16 -0.20 7.01 1.14
CA PHE A 16 -0.79 7.74 0.02
C PHE A 16 -2.07 8.48 0.40
N THR A 17 -2.20 9.72 -0.08
CA THR A 17 -3.42 10.52 0.05
C THR A 17 -3.97 10.91 -1.31
N SER A 18 -5.30 10.92 -1.43
CA SER A 18 -6.00 11.34 -2.65
C SER A 18 -6.05 12.86 -2.88
N ALA A 19 -5.49 13.64 -1.96
CA ALA A 19 -5.43 15.09 -2.01
C ALA A 19 -4.16 15.59 -1.30
N PRO A 20 -2.97 15.35 -1.88
CA PRO A 20 -1.71 15.79 -1.29
C PRO A 20 -1.68 17.31 -1.18
N THR A 21 -1.22 17.78 -0.03
CA THR A 21 -0.96 19.20 0.26
C THR A 21 0.27 19.30 1.16
N ARG A 22 0.74 20.52 1.44
CA ARG A 22 1.79 20.72 2.46
C ARG A 22 1.40 20.22 3.86
N GLN A 23 0.10 20.21 4.19
CA GLN A 23 -0.39 19.78 5.52
C GLN A 23 -0.65 18.28 5.59
N LYS A 24 -0.88 17.64 4.43
CA LYS A 24 -1.11 16.21 4.29
C LYS A 24 -0.45 15.74 3.00
N PRO A 25 0.89 15.59 2.98
CA PRO A 25 1.61 15.12 1.80
C PRO A 25 1.34 13.62 1.57
N ILE A 26 1.76 13.10 0.41
CA ILE A 26 2.08 11.68 0.30
C ILE A 26 3.46 11.51 0.92
N THR A 27 3.60 10.60 1.89
CA THR A 27 4.88 10.38 2.59
C THR A 27 5.59 9.20 1.95
N CYS A 28 6.83 9.40 1.50
CA CYS A 28 7.66 8.37 0.89
C CYS A 28 8.87 8.05 1.77
N ALA A 29 8.94 6.84 2.30
CA ALA A 29 10.13 6.27 2.92
C ALA A 29 10.96 5.58 1.83
N GLY A 30 12.25 5.91 1.76
CA GLY A 30 13.20 5.35 0.80
C GLY A 30 14.38 4.71 1.51
N GLY A 31 14.88 3.62 0.92
CA GLY A 31 15.94 2.84 1.52
C GLY A 31 16.50 1.78 0.59
N SER A 32 17.35 0.95 1.17
CA SER A 32 18.03 -0.12 0.47
C SER A 32 17.86 -1.46 1.18
N PHE A 33 17.86 -2.54 0.40
CA PHE A 33 17.65 -3.89 0.92
C PHE A 33 18.61 -4.89 0.29
N ASP A 34 19.44 -5.52 1.12
CA ASP A 34 20.46 -6.50 0.70
C ASP A 34 19.96 -7.96 0.73
N GLY A 35 18.73 -8.20 1.18
CA GLY A 35 18.15 -9.53 1.37
C GLY A 35 18.07 -9.96 2.84
N GLU A 36 18.83 -9.33 3.73
CA GLU A 36 18.86 -9.62 5.16
C GLU A 36 18.46 -8.40 6.00
N ILE A 37 18.76 -7.18 5.54
CA ILE A 37 18.51 -5.93 6.26
C ILE A 37 17.89 -4.90 5.33
N LEU A 38 16.71 -4.39 5.70
CA LEU A 38 16.09 -3.22 5.09
C LEU A 38 16.56 -1.96 5.83
N ARG A 39 17.34 -1.10 5.16
CA ARG A 39 17.85 0.15 5.71
C ARG A 39 17.01 1.32 5.21
N ILE A 40 16.23 1.95 6.09
CA ILE A 40 15.50 3.18 5.74
C ILE A 40 16.45 4.37 5.90
N THR A 41 16.61 5.14 4.83
CA THR A 41 17.60 6.22 4.75
C THR A 41 17.00 7.60 4.53
N THR A 42 15.83 7.69 3.88
CA THR A 42 15.24 8.97 3.48
C THR A 42 13.75 8.99 3.71
N PHE A 43 13.23 10.16 4.07
CA PHE A 43 11.81 10.47 4.09
C PHE A 43 11.56 11.70 3.21
N GLU A 44 10.59 11.60 2.31
CA GLU A 44 10.20 12.68 1.42
C GLU A 44 8.71 13.00 1.59
N ALA A 45 8.41 14.27 1.77
CA ALA A 45 7.05 14.80 1.83
C ALA A 45 6.65 15.31 0.45
N LEU A 46 5.82 14.54 -0.25
CA LEU A 46 5.38 14.84 -1.62
C LEU A 46 4.06 15.63 -1.54
N THR A 47 4.15 16.95 -1.76
CA THR A 47 3.06 17.88 -1.43
C THR A 47 2.03 18.05 -2.54
N ASP A 48 2.25 17.43 -3.69
CA ASP A 48 1.38 17.42 -4.85
C ASP A 48 1.59 16.12 -5.65
N PHE A 49 0.80 15.92 -6.71
CA PHE A 49 0.89 14.73 -7.54
C PHE A 49 2.09 14.73 -8.48
N ASP A 50 2.59 15.90 -8.91
CA ASP A 50 3.75 15.99 -9.80
C ASP A 50 5.01 15.46 -9.09
N GLN A 51 5.16 15.77 -7.80
CA GLN A 51 6.23 15.22 -6.96
C GLN A 51 6.11 13.70 -6.79
N PHE A 52 4.89 13.18 -6.61
CA PHE A 52 4.66 11.73 -6.57
C PHE A 52 4.98 11.05 -7.91
N GLU A 53 4.55 11.64 -9.03
CA GLU A 53 4.87 11.14 -10.36
C GLU A 53 6.38 11.17 -10.64
N ALA A 54 7.10 12.17 -10.14
CA ALA A 54 8.56 12.21 -10.22
C ALA A 54 9.24 11.04 -9.48
N VAL A 55 8.67 10.56 -8.35
CA VAL A 55 9.14 9.35 -7.68
C VAL A 55 8.95 8.11 -8.56
N LEU A 56 7.79 7.97 -9.21
CA LEU A 56 7.51 6.85 -10.12
C LEU A 56 8.44 6.84 -11.35
N MET A 57 8.97 8.00 -11.73
CA MET A 57 9.88 8.15 -12.88
C MET A 57 11.36 7.95 -12.51
N ARG A 58 11.69 7.71 -11.23
CA ARG A 58 13.07 7.41 -10.82
C ARG A 58 13.61 6.18 -11.54
N PHE A 59 14.90 6.24 -11.89
CA PHE A 59 15.59 5.14 -12.54
C PHE A 59 15.58 3.88 -11.67
N GLY A 60 15.20 2.75 -12.26
CA GLY A 60 15.16 1.46 -11.59
C GLY A 60 16.52 0.74 -11.54
N PRO A 61 16.58 -0.48 -10.98
CA PRO A 61 15.46 -1.23 -10.41
C PRO A 61 15.04 -0.70 -9.04
N TRP A 62 13.74 -0.69 -8.77
CA TRP A 62 13.20 -0.45 -7.43
C TRP A 62 11.90 -1.23 -7.21
N THR A 63 11.56 -1.51 -5.96
CA THR A 63 10.25 -2.05 -5.56
C THR A 63 9.60 -1.11 -4.56
N ALA A 64 8.35 -0.73 -4.80
CA ALA A 64 7.63 0.23 -3.99
C ALA A 64 6.28 -0.33 -3.51
N GLY A 65 6.02 -0.18 -2.21
CA GLY A 65 4.74 -0.51 -1.58
C GLY A 65 3.89 0.74 -1.44
N PHE A 66 2.63 0.69 -1.86
CA PHE A 66 1.73 1.84 -1.83
C PHE A 66 0.49 1.57 -0.98
N ASP A 67 0.17 2.45 -0.04
CA ASP A 67 -1.06 2.38 0.78
C ASP A 67 -2.28 2.94 0.02
N PHE A 68 -2.67 2.26 -1.05
CA PHE A 68 -3.97 2.44 -1.67
C PHE A 68 -4.35 1.21 -2.51
N PRO A 69 -5.65 0.89 -2.66
CA PRO A 69 -6.05 -0.23 -3.48
C PRO A 69 -5.74 -0.01 -4.95
N PHE A 70 -5.07 -0.98 -5.59
CA PHE A 70 -4.74 -0.91 -7.01
C PHE A 70 -5.94 -1.12 -7.91
N GLY A 71 -6.99 -1.79 -7.43
CA GLY A 71 -8.19 -2.06 -8.21
C GLY A 71 -9.49 -1.91 -7.44
N GLN A 72 -10.58 -1.93 -8.19
CA GLN A 72 -11.93 -1.98 -7.66
C GLN A 72 -12.40 -3.44 -7.57
N PRO A 73 -13.39 -3.77 -6.74
CA PRO A 73 -13.95 -5.12 -6.72
C PRO A 73 -14.46 -5.54 -8.10
N GLU A 74 -14.12 -6.74 -8.53
CA GLU A 74 -14.49 -7.33 -9.81
C GLU A 74 -16.02 -7.28 -10.00
N ARG A 75 -16.76 -7.54 -8.92
CA ARG A 75 -18.23 -7.45 -8.93
C ARG A 75 -18.73 -6.07 -9.35
N LEU A 76 -18.07 -5.00 -8.92
CA LEU A 76 -18.38 -3.63 -9.35
C LEU A 76 -17.96 -3.42 -10.81
N ILE A 77 -16.72 -3.80 -11.16
CA ILE A 77 -16.15 -3.65 -12.51
C ILE A 77 -17.06 -4.29 -13.56
N ARG A 78 -17.49 -5.54 -13.31
CA ARG A 78 -18.40 -6.30 -14.19
C ARG A 78 -19.78 -5.66 -14.27
N ALA A 79 -20.35 -5.28 -13.12
CA ALA A 79 -21.69 -4.70 -13.09
C ALA A 79 -21.79 -3.33 -13.81
N LEU A 80 -20.71 -2.55 -13.81
CA LEU A 80 -20.64 -1.27 -14.50
C LEU A 80 -20.04 -1.36 -15.91
N GLY A 81 -19.67 -2.57 -16.36
CA GLY A 81 -19.11 -2.80 -17.69
C GLY A 81 -17.83 -1.99 -17.96
N TRP A 82 -16.97 -1.84 -16.95
CA TRP A 82 -15.77 -1.00 -17.07
C TRP A 82 -14.64 -1.64 -17.90
N GLY A 83 -14.61 -2.97 -18.01
CA GLY A 83 -13.73 -3.72 -18.90
C GLY A 83 -13.12 -4.97 -18.27
N ASP A 84 -12.41 -5.75 -19.09
CA ASP A 84 -11.84 -7.05 -18.71
C ASP A 84 -10.32 -7.04 -18.51
N SER A 85 -9.68 -5.87 -18.57
CA SER A 85 -8.27 -5.71 -18.21
C SER A 85 -8.05 -4.45 -17.37
N TRP A 86 -7.08 -4.53 -16.45
CA TRP A 86 -6.80 -3.44 -15.52
C TRP A 86 -6.49 -2.12 -16.21
N GLY A 87 -5.54 -2.15 -17.14
CA GLY A 87 -5.13 -0.95 -17.86
C GLY A 87 -6.26 -0.30 -18.66
N ALA A 88 -7.16 -1.10 -19.26
CA ALA A 88 -8.29 -0.56 -20.02
C ALA A 88 -9.32 0.10 -19.10
N TYR A 89 -9.70 -0.56 -18.00
CA TYR A 89 -10.72 -0.02 -17.12
C TYR A 89 -10.19 1.19 -16.31
N VAL A 90 -8.91 1.19 -15.92
CA VAL A 90 -8.28 2.34 -15.25
C VAL A 90 -8.22 3.54 -16.18
N ARG A 91 -7.83 3.37 -17.46
CA ARG A 91 -7.90 4.44 -18.48
C ARG A 91 -9.32 4.99 -18.64
N ARG A 92 -10.32 4.09 -18.69
CA ARG A 92 -11.72 4.49 -18.78
C ARG A 92 -12.15 5.32 -17.58
N ILE A 93 -11.89 4.85 -16.36
CA ILE A 93 -12.24 5.56 -15.12
C ILE A 93 -11.55 6.93 -15.06
N ALA A 94 -10.27 6.99 -15.40
CA ALA A 94 -9.54 8.26 -15.46
C ALA A 94 -10.22 9.25 -16.43
N GLY A 95 -10.63 8.77 -17.61
CA GLY A 95 -11.36 9.57 -18.61
C GLY A 95 -12.76 10.02 -18.20
N LEU A 96 -13.43 9.32 -17.27
CA LEU A 96 -14.70 9.77 -16.70
C LEU A 96 -14.53 11.03 -15.83
N GLY A 97 -13.37 11.17 -15.19
CA GLY A 97 -13.14 12.19 -14.17
C GLY A 97 -13.69 11.79 -12.80
N LYS A 98 -13.22 12.50 -11.77
CA LYS A 98 -13.44 12.15 -10.36
C LYS A 98 -14.92 12.16 -9.98
N GLU A 99 -15.64 13.21 -10.38
CA GLU A 99 -17.04 13.42 -10.03
C GLU A 99 -17.93 12.31 -10.62
N ALA A 100 -17.73 11.98 -11.90
CA ALA A 100 -18.47 10.91 -12.56
C ALA A 100 -18.13 9.53 -11.99
N PHE A 101 -16.87 9.29 -11.62
CA PHE A 101 -16.47 8.07 -10.92
C PHE A 101 -17.17 7.93 -9.56
N GLU A 102 -17.16 8.98 -8.74
CA GLU A 102 -17.84 9.00 -7.43
C GLU A 102 -19.36 8.80 -7.60
N ALA A 103 -19.97 9.46 -8.58
CA ALA A 103 -21.38 9.32 -8.92
C ALA A 103 -21.74 7.91 -9.38
N ALA A 104 -20.89 7.26 -10.19
CA ALA A 104 -21.10 5.89 -10.65
C ALA A 104 -21.09 4.89 -9.48
N ILE A 105 -20.14 5.04 -8.54
CA ILE A 105 -20.11 4.22 -7.31
C ILE A 105 -21.34 4.50 -6.45
N ALA A 106 -21.72 5.77 -6.25
CA ALA A 106 -22.89 6.13 -5.45
C ALA A 106 -24.18 5.56 -6.04
N ALA A 107 -24.39 5.70 -7.35
CA ALA A 107 -25.54 5.16 -8.07
C ALA A 107 -25.59 3.63 -7.97
N TYR A 108 -24.45 2.95 -8.15
CA TYR A 108 -24.36 1.51 -7.97
C TYR A 108 -24.79 1.09 -6.56
N ARG A 109 -24.22 1.73 -5.53
CA ARG A 109 -24.50 1.44 -4.11
C ARG A 109 -25.96 1.70 -3.72
N ALA A 110 -26.61 2.70 -4.33
CA ALA A 110 -28.01 3.01 -4.08
C ALA A 110 -28.95 1.86 -4.51
N THR A 111 -28.56 1.06 -5.49
CA THR A 111 -29.34 -0.10 -5.97
C THR A 111 -29.10 -1.37 -5.15
N ARG A 112 -28.18 -1.37 -4.17
CA ARG A 112 -27.81 -2.57 -3.40
C ARG A 112 -28.62 -2.69 -2.11
N PRO A 113 -29.00 -3.91 -1.70
CA PRO A 113 -29.65 -4.12 -0.41
C PRO A 113 -28.73 -3.72 0.77
N PRO A 114 -29.29 -3.47 1.96
CA PRO A 114 -28.50 -3.31 3.17
C PRO A 114 -27.52 -4.48 3.38
N GLY A 115 -26.28 -4.17 3.80
CA GLY A 115 -25.21 -5.17 3.95
C GLY A 115 -24.39 -5.42 2.67
N ASP A 116 -24.90 -5.09 1.48
CA ASP A 116 -24.25 -5.36 0.19
C ASP A 116 -23.76 -4.09 -0.53
N LYS A 117 -23.59 -2.99 0.23
CA LYS A 117 -23.26 -1.65 -0.32
C LYS A 117 -21.77 -1.42 -0.53
N HIS A 118 -20.90 -2.33 -0.10
CA HIS A 118 -19.46 -2.19 -0.19
C HIS A 118 -18.84 -3.56 -0.41
N HIS A 119 -18.55 -3.87 -1.67
CA HIS A 119 -17.91 -5.13 -2.01
C HIS A 119 -16.45 -5.09 -1.59
N LEU A 120 -16.00 -6.16 -0.97
CA LEU A 120 -14.59 -6.37 -0.66
C LEU A 120 -13.99 -7.17 -1.81
N ARG A 121 -12.74 -6.88 -2.16
CA ARG A 121 -11.92 -7.81 -2.93
C ARG A 121 -11.54 -8.95 -1.99
N ARG A 122 -11.17 -10.11 -2.54
CA ARG A 122 -10.69 -11.23 -1.72
C ARG A 122 -9.60 -10.77 -0.74
N THR A 123 -8.57 -10.09 -1.24
CA THR A 123 -7.47 -9.58 -0.40
C THR A 123 -7.93 -8.64 0.72
N ASP A 124 -9.02 -7.88 0.54
CA ASP A 124 -9.53 -6.95 1.55
C ASP A 124 -10.16 -7.70 2.72
N GLU A 125 -10.90 -8.78 2.43
CA GLU A 125 -11.49 -9.65 3.45
C GLU A 125 -10.40 -10.26 4.33
N TRP A 126 -9.37 -10.83 3.69
CA TRP A 126 -8.23 -11.45 4.38
C TRP A 126 -7.43 -10.44 5.21
N ALA A 127 -7.20 -9.25 4.67
CA ALA A 127 -6.46 -8.20 5.36
C ALA A 127 -7.30 -7.46 6.42
N GLY A 128 -8.62 -7.66 6.49
CA GLY A 128 -9.51 -6.80 7.26
C GLY A 128 -9.37 -5.33 6.82
N ALA A 129 -9.31 -5.11 5.50
CA ALA A 129 -9.18 -3.80 4.87
C ALA A 129 -10.54 -3.18 4.56
N LYS A 130 -10.52 -1.94 4.08
CA LYS A 130 -11.73 -1.23 3.65
C LYS A 130 -11.96 -1.49 2.17
N SER A 131 -13.22 -1.71 1.79
CA SER A 131 -13.65 -1.77 0.39
C SER A 131 -13.12 -0.58 -0.41
N PRO A 132 -12.50 -0.80 -1.59
CA PRO A 132 -12.11 0.26 -2.52
C PRO A 132 -13.29 1.10 -3.03
N MET A 133 -14.53 0.72 -2.72
CA MET A 133 -15.73 1.50 -3.02
C MET A 133 -16.02 2.60 -1.97
N MET A 134 -15.25 2.68 -0.88
CA MET A 134 -15.44 3.71 0.15
C MET A 134 -14.94 5.07 -0.33
N LEU A 135 -15.87 6.04 -0.38
CA LEU A 135 -15.62 7.42 -0.81
C LEU A 135 -15.53 8.43 0.36
N HIS A 136 -15.96 8.06 1.57
CA HIS A 136 -16.01 8.96 2.73
C HIS A 136 -15.46 8.26 3.98
N GLY A 137 -15.02 9.04 4.97
CA GLY A 137 -14.37 8.54 6.19
C GLY A 137 -12.92 8.12 5.91
N VAL A 138 -12.74 6.93 5.35
CA VAL A 138 -11.45 6.44 4.83
C VAL A 138 -11.60 6.30 3.31
N PRO A 139 -11.30 7.36 2.52
CA PRO A 139 -11.71 7.45 1.13
C PRO A 139 -10.77 6.68 0.18
N VAL A 140 -10.54 5.39 0.44
CA VAL A 140 -9.64 4.53 -0.35
C VAL A 140 -10.06 4.44 -1.82
N GLY A 141 -11.35 4.62 -2.14
CA GLY A 141 -11.80 4.72 -3.54
C GLY A 141 -11.30 5.97 -4.25
N LYS A 142 -11.15 7.08 -3.53
CA LYS A 142 -10.53 8.30 -4.07
C LYS A 142 -9.02 8.13 -4.21
N MET A 143 -8.39 7.35 -3.33
CA MET A 143 -6.97 7.01 -3.44
C MET A 143 -6.72 6.13 -4.67
N PHE A 144 -7.53 5.10 -4.91
CA PHE A 144 -7.53 4.34 -6.16
C PHE A 144 -7.65 5.26 -7.38
N PHE A 145 -8.65 6.15 -7.41
CA PHE A 145 -8.89 7.06 -8.53
C PHE A 145 -7.66 7.92 -8.86
N GLN A 146 -6.91 8.34 -7.85
CA GLN A 146 -5.72 9.17 -8.06
C GLN A 146 -4.46 8.35 -8.34
N GLY A 147 -4.25 7.24 -7.62
CA GLY A 147 -3.03 6.46 -7.67
C GLY A 147 -2.94 5.53 -8.88
N ALA A 148 -4.01 4.77 -9.18
CA ALA A 148 -3.97 3.75 -10.24
C ALA A 148 -3.69 4.34 -11.64
N PRO A 149 -4.33 5.45 -12.08
CA PRO A 149 -3.99 6.06 -13.37
C PRO A 149 -2.54 6.54 -13.46
N ARG A 150 -1.95 6.98 -12.34
CA ARG A 150 -0.56 7.46 -12.29
C ARG A 150 0.44 6.32 -12.37
N LEU A 151 0.16 5.20 -11.69
CA LEU A 151 0.95 3.97 -11.87
C LEU A 151 0.89 3.50 -13.33
N LEU A 152 -0.29 3.51 -13.93
CA LEU A 152 -0.46 3.13 -15.35
C LEU A 152 0.33 4.06 -16.29
N ALA A 153 0.26 5.38 -16.07
CA ALA A 153 0.97 6.37 -16.88
C ALA A 153 2.49 6.27 -16.75
N ALA A 154 3.00 5.92 -15.56
CA ALA A 154 4.43 5.73 -15.32
C ALA A 154 5.00 4.48 -16.00
N GLY A 155 4.15 3.57 -16.49
CA GLY A 155 4.55 2.34 -17.17
C GLY A 155 5.23 1.30 -16.28
N VAL A 156 5.13 1.45 -14.95
CA VAL A 156 5.74 0.54 -13.98
C VAL A 156 5.06 -0.83 -14.01
N HIS A 157 5.75 -1.86 -13.51
CA HIS A 157 5.15 -3.16 -13.30
C HIS A 157 4.21 -3.09 -12.10
N VAL A 158 2.89 -3.20 -12.31
CA VAL A 158 1.90 -3.17 -11.23
C VAL A 158 1.48 -4.61 -10.91
N ALA A 159 1.96 -5.19 -9.82
CA ALA A 159 1.67 -6.59 -9.49
C ALA A 159 0.34 -6.73 -8.69
N PRO A 160 -0.58 -7.65 -9.04
CA PRO A 160 -0.62 -8.50 -10.24
C PRO A 160 -1.35 -7.82 -11.41
N CYS A 161 -1.82 -6.59 -11.24
CA CYS A 161 -2.81 -5.94 -12.10
C CYS A 161 -2.37 -5.71 -13.55
N HIS A 162 -1.15 -5.24 -13.73
CA HIS A 162 -0.59 -4.85 -15.02
C HIS A 162 0.90 -5.19 -15.08
N PRO A 163 1.25 -6.47 -15.28
CA PRO A 163 2.63 -6.89 -15.46
C PRO A 163 3.17 -6.34 -16.79
N THR A 164 4.23 -5.53 -16.75
CA THR A 164 4.85 -4.93 -17.94
C THR A 164 6.25 -5.47 -18.23
N GLY A 165 6.85 -6.18 -17.28
CA GLY A 165 8.27 -6.55 -17.31
C GLY A 165 9.24 -5.41 -16.94
N ASP A 166 8.74 -4.21 -16.61
CA ASP A 166 9.57 -3.12 -16.09
C ASP A 166 10.21 -3.51 -14.75
N SER A 167 11.45 -3.07 -14.54
CA SER A 167 12.21 -3.32 -13.30
C SER A 167 11.78 -2.44 -12.11
N ARG A 168 10.92 -1.46 -12.37
CA ARG A 168 10.23 -0.60 -11.39
C ARG A 168 8.93 -1.27 -11.02
N VAL A 169 8.85 -1.82 -9.82
CA VAL A 169 7.74 -2.68 -9.39
C VAL A 169 6.90 -1.97 -8.34
N ALA A 170 5.59 -1.89 -8.59
CA ALA A 170 4.60 -1.45 -7.63
C ALA A 170 3.84 -2.65 -7.05
N VAL A 171 3.79 -2.72 -5.72
CA VAL A 171 2.96 -3.69 -4.97
C VAL A 171 2.01 -2.93 -4.06
N GLU A 172 0.82 -3.49 -3.86
CA GLU A 172 -0.16 -2.91 -2.96
C GLU A 172 0.21 -3.26 -1.52
N ALA A 173 0.37 -2.23 -0.69
CA ALA A 173 0.70 -2.35 0.73
C ALA A 173 -0.51 -1.99 1.58
N TYR A 174 -0.50 -2.43 2.84
CA TYR A 174 -1.53 -2.08 3.82
C TYR A 174 -0.88 -2.01 5.23
N PRO A 175 -0.44 -0.82 5.67
CA PRO A 175 0.40 -0.66 6.85
C PRO A 175 -0.28 -1.16 8.13
N ALA A 176 -1.61 -1.01 8.22
CA ALA A 176 -2.37 -1.51 9.36
C ALA A 176 -2.21 -3.02 9.57
N LEU A 177 -2.05 -3.83 8.51
CA LEU A 177 -1.82 -5.28 8.63
C LEU A 177 -0.48 -5.59 9.27
N VAL A 178 0.54 -4.78 8.97
CA VAL A 178 1.88 -4.86 9.56
C VAL A 178 1.84 -4.45 11.03
N ALA A 179 1.26 -3.29 11.33
CA ALA A 179 1.16 -2.74 12.69
C ALA A 179 0.48 -3.70 13.67
N ARG A 180 -0.62 -4.35 13.24
CA ARG A 180 -1.41 -5.29 14.06
C ARG A 180 -0.59 -6.43 14.66
N LYS A 181 0.56 -6.78 14.08
CA LYS A 181 1.44 -7.82 14.61
C LYS A 181 1.96 -7.51 16.02
N TRP A 182 2.08 -6.23 16.38
CA TRP A 182 2.54 -5.80 17.72
C TRP A 182 1.45 -5.17 18.59
N ILE A 183 0.45 -4.52 17.99
CA ILE A 183 -0.54 -3.75 18.75
C ILE A 183 -1.98 -4.29 18.64
N GLY A 184 -2.18 -5.39 17.92
CA GLY A 184 -3.52 -5.94 17.65
C GLY A 184 -4.43 -4.91 17.00
N SER A 185 -5.66 -4.77 17.48
CA SER A 185 -6.63 -3.80 16.96
C SER A 185 -6.48 -2.37 17.51
N THR A 186 -5.47 -2.11 18.33
CA THR A 186 -5.24 -0.79 18.94
C THR A 186 -4.90 0.23 17.84
N GLY A 187 -5.44 1.45 17.94
CA GLY A 187 -5.06 2.55 17.04
C GLY A 187 -3.70 3.13 17.42
N TYR A 188 -2.90 3.56 16.44
CA TYR A 188 -1.60 4.20 16.66
C TYR A 188 -1.49 5.59 16.04
N LYS A 189 -2.52 6.06 15.33
CA LYS A 189 -2.54 7.36 14.68
C LYS A 189 -3.92 8.00 14.62
N SER A 190 -3.95 9.32 14.46
CA SER A 190 -5.16 10.08 14.18
C SER A 190 -4.86 11.43 13.53
N ASP A 191 -5.50 11.71 12.40
CA ASP A 191 -5.47 13.02 11.74
C ASP A 191 -6.08 14.14 12.62
N ALA A 192 -7.06 13.79 13.45
CA ALA A 192 -7.71 14.75 14.34
C ALA A 192 -6.84 14.99 15.59
N ARG A 193 -6.26 16.19 15.72
CA ARG A 193 -5.46 16.60 16.89
C ARG A 193 -6.09 16.25 18.25
N PRO A 194 -7.39 16.47 18.50
CA PRO A 194 -8.01 16.13 19.79
C PRO A 194 -8.03 14.64 20.12
N LYS A 195 -7.77 13.78 19.13
CA LYS A 195 -7.74 12.31 19.27
C LYS A 195 -6.30 11.75 19.26
N GLN A 196 -5.30 12.62 19.33
CA GLN A 196 -3.89 12.21 19.45
C GLN A 196 -3.58 12.00 20.93
N THR A 197 -3.45 10.75 21.34
CA THR A 197 -3.31 10.35 22.75
C THR A 197 -1.91 9.82 23.07
N PRO A 198 -1.51 9.83 24.35
CA PRO A 198 -0.30 9.13 24.80
C PRO A 198 -0.30 7.64 24.43
N ASP A 199 -1.46 6.97 24.44
CA ASP A 199 -1.58 5.56 24.05
C ASP A 199 -1.22 5.33 22.58
N HIS A 200 -1.57 6.26 21.68
CA HIS A 200 -1.13 6.18 20.29
C HIS A 200 0.40 6.26 20.19
N ARG A 201 1.06 7.09 21.03
CA ARG A 201 2.52 7.16 21.07
C ARG A 201 3.14 5.85 21.55
N LEU A 202 2.57 5.23 22.59
CA LEU A 202 3.00 3.92 23.08
C LEU A 202 2.80 2.81 22.03
N ALA A 203 1.70 2.87 21.27
CA ALA A 203 1.46 1.96 20.17
C ALA A 203 2.51 2.12 19.05
N ARG A 204 2.85 3.36 18.65
CA ARG A 204 3.93 3.61 17.68
C ARG A 204 5.28 3.12 18.19
N GLN A 205 5.60 3.35 19.46
CA GLN A 205 6.82 2.82 20.09
C GLN A 205 6.87 1.28 20.00
N SER A 206 5.76 0.62 20.31
CA SER A 206 5.66 -0.86 20.24
C SER A 206 5.87 -1.39 18.82
N ILE A 207 5.32 -0.71 17.80
CA ILE A 207 5.55 -1.05 16.39
C ILE A 207 7.04 -0.88 16.03
N VAL A 208 7.63 0.28 16.36
CA VAL A 208 9.03 0.59 15.99
C VAL A 208 10.02 -0.35 16.67
N ASP A 209 9.83 -0.66 17.95
CA ASP A 209 10.65 -1.64 18.66
C ASP A 209 10.47 -3.04 18.07
N GLY A 210 9.23 -3.40 17.73
CA GLY A 210 8.90 -4.64 17.05
C GLY A 210 9.63 -4.81 15.72
N LEU A 211 9.63 -3.78 14.87
CA LEU A 211 10.34 -3.77 13.59
C LEU A 211 11.85 -3.97 13.74
N ARG A 212 12.45 -3.40 14.79
CA ARG A 212 13.90 -3.45 15.03
C ARG A 212 14.35 -4.77 15.66
N ALA A 213 13.47 -5.45 16.38
CA ALA A 213 13.81 -6.64 17.15
C ALA A 213 13.28 -7.97 16.55
N ASN A 214 12.29 -7.92 15.64
CA ASN A 214 11.60 -9.11 15.16
C ASN A 214 11.71 -9.31 13.65
N ARG A 215 12.59 -10.23 13.26
CA ARG A 215 12.70 -10.74 11.88
C ARG A 215 11.71 -11.86 11.56
N GLU A 216 10.97 -12.41 12.53
CA GLU A 216 10.14 -13.61 12.35
C GLU A 216 8.93 -13.37 11.44
N HIS A 217 8.44 -12.13 11.39
CA HIS A 217 7.27 -11.80 10.57
C HIS A 217 7.59 -11.70 9.08
N TYR A 218 8.73 -11.10 8.71
CA TYR A 218 9.08 -10.81 7.31
C TYR A 218 10.40 -11.44 6.83
N GLY A 219 11.17 -12.08 7.71
CA GLY A 219 12.40 -12.82 7.39
C GLY A 219 13.70 -12.00 7.42
N PHE A 220 13.63 -10.69 7.61
CA PHE A 220 14.75 -9.75 7.59
C PHE A 220 14.67 -8.72 8.72
N ASP A 221 15.79 -8.06 9.00
CA ASP A 221 15.88 -6.99 10.01
C ASP A 221 15.56 -5.62 9.41
N VAL A 222 14.97 -4.72 10.19
CA VAL A 222 14.74 -3.33 9.79
C VAL A 222 15.70 -2.40 10.53
N ALA A 223 16.60 -1.77 9.79
CA ALA A 223 17.55 -0.80 10.32
C ALA A 223 16.98 0.62 10.23
N LEU A 224 16.81 1.23 11.40
CA LEU A 224 16.41 2.62 11.61
C LEU A 224 17.50 3.33 12.42
N THR A 225 17.79 4.59 12.10
CA THR A 225 18.66 5.43 12.92
C THR A 225 17.95 5.85 14.20
N VAL A 226 18.71 6.34 15.19
CA VAL A 226 18.12 6.87 16.43
C VAL A 226 17.18 8.05 16.14
N SER A 227 17.51 8.90 15.15
CA SER A 227 16.64 10.00 14.74
C SER A 227 15.34 9.50 14.11
N HIS A 228 15.41 8.52 13.20
CA HIS A 228 14.20 7.93 12.61
C HIS A 228 13.29 7.32 13.69
N VAL A 229 13.85 6.61 14.67
CA VAL A 229 13.05 6.05 15.76
C VAL A 229 12.29 7.15 16.52
N ALA A 230 12.95 8.25 16.87
CA ALA A 230 12.29 9.37 17.56
C ALA A 230 11.20 10.01 16.69
N GLU A 231 11.50 10.30 15.43
CA GLU A 231 10.57 10.90 14.47
C GLU A 231 9.31 10.04 14.27
N LEU A 232 9.48 8.73 14.07
CA LEU A 232 8.37 7.78 13.88
C LEU A 232 7.47 7.65 15.11
N VAL A 233 8.03 7.73 16.31
CA VAL A 233 7.27 7.63 17.56
C VAL A 233 6.56 8.95 17.88
N ASP A 234 7.22 10.08 17.64
CA ASP A 234 6.70 11.40 17.99
C ASP A 234 5.73 11.97 16.95
N ASP A 235 5.72 11.46 15.71
CA ASP A 235 4.74 11.81 14.68
C ASP A 235 3.32 11.28 15.03
N PRO A 236 2.35 12.15 15.40
CA PRO A 236 1.03 11.70 15.80
C PRO A 236 0.10 11.41 14.59
N THR A 237 0.45 11.84 13.38
CA THR A 237 -0.28 11.46 12.16
C THR A 237 0.15 10.07 11.70
N GLY A 238 1.37 9.65 12.03
CA GLY A 238 1.88 8.31 11.75
C GLY A 238 2.16 8.07 10.26
N ASP A 239 2.24 9.14 9.47
CA ASP A 239 2.38 9.04 8.02
C ASP A 239 3.77 8.49 7.64
N GLN A 240 4.81 8.90 8.38
CA GLN A 240 6.15 8.32 8.20
C GLN A 240 6.21 6.85 8.62
N LEU A 241 5.50 6.47 9.69
CA LEU A 241 5.44 5.08 10.12
C LEU A 241 4.72 4.22 9.09
N ASP A 242 3.61 4.68 8.55
CA ASP A 242 2.89 3.96 7.50
C ASP A 242 3.73 3.77 6.24
N ALA A 243 4.50 4.80 5.85
CA ALA A 243 5.45 4.71 4.75
C ALA A 243 6.53 3.64 5.02
N VAL A 244 7.08 3.55 6.25
CA VAL A 244 8.02 2.47 6.62
C VAL A 244 7.36 1.10 6.57
N LEU A 245 6.14 0.96 7.08
CA LEU A 245 5.41 -0.32 7.06
C LEU A 245 5.12 -0.78 5.62
N CYS A 246 4.82 0.16 4.71
CA CYS A 246 4.71 -0.13 3.29
C CYS A 246 6.05 -0.56 2.68
N ALA A 247 7.17 0.05 3.09
CA ALA A 247 8.50 -0.34 2.63
C ALA A 247 8.87 -1.77 3.10
N VAL A 248 8.47 -2.15 4.31
CA VAL A 248 8.63 -3.52 4.83
C VAL A 248 7.89 -4.53 3.95
N GLN A 249 6.63 -4.25 3.61
CA GLN A 249 5.84 -5.09 2.69
C GLN A 249 6.48 -5.17 1.29
N ALA A 250 7.00 -4.07 0.77
CA ALA A 250 7.70 -4.02 -0.50
C ALA A 250 9.01 -4.82 -0.51
N ALA A 251 9.83 -4.69 0.53
CA ALA A 251 11.07 -5.44 0.69
C ALA A 251 10.79 -6.95 0.76
N TRP A 252 9.79 -7.34 1.56
CA TRP A 252 9.34 -8.73 1.62
C TRP A 252 8.90 -9.24 0.25
N ALA A 253 7.97 -8.55 -0.41
CA ALA A 253 7.47 -8.92 -1.72
C ALA A 253 8.61 -9.10 -2.74
N SER A 254 9.64 -8.24 -2.70
CA SER A 254 10.80 -8.33 -3.61
C SER A 254 11.64 -9.61 -3.48
N THR A 255 11.49 -10.34 -2.37
CA THR A 255 12.18 -11.64 -2.14
C THR A 255 11.36 -12.85 -2.59
N GLN A 256 10.07 -12.67 -2.84
CA GLN A 256 9.15 -13.76 -3.08
C GLN A 256 8.97 -14.01 -4.58
N PRO A 257 8.83 -15.28 -5.01
CA PRO A 257 8.28 -15.59 -6.33
C PRO A 257 6.93 -14.91 -6.52
N GLY A 258 6.69 -14.30 -7.69
CA GLY A 258 5.42 -13.60 -7.98
C GLY A 258 5.07 -12.50 -6.97
N TYR A 259 6.05 -11.93 -6.27
CA TYR A 259 5.86 -10.93 -5.21
C TYR A 259 5.06 -11.42 -3.99
N GLY A 260 4.95 -12.74 -3.82
CA GLY A 260 4.15 -13.36 -2.76
C GLY A 260 2.65 -13.30 -3.02
N ILE A 261 2.26 -12.98 -4.25
CA ILE A 261 0.87 -12.91 -4.71
C ILE A 261 0.48 -14.30 -5.24
N PRO A 262 -0.64 -14.89 -4.79
CA PRO A 262 -1.10 -16.18 -5.30
C PRO A 262 -1.44 -16.12 -6.80
N ASP A 263 -1.18 -17.19 -7.55
CA ASP A 263 -1.53 -17.28 -8.99
C ASP A 263 -3.04 -17.09 -9.25
N ALA A 264 -3.87 -17.42 -8.26
CA ALA A 264 -5.32 -17.23 -8.32
C ALA A 264 -5.76 -15.78 -8.00
N ALA A 265 -4.84 -14.85 -7.71
CA ALA A 265 -5.17 -13.46 -7.47
C ALA A 265 -5.75 -12.83 -8.75
N ASN A 266 -6.86 -12.10 -8.59
CA ASN A 266 -7.51 -11.46 -9.73
C ASN A 266 -6.73 -10.22 -10.16
N GLY A 267 -6.17 -10.25 -11.37
CA GLY A 267 -5.48 -9.11 -12.00
C GLY A 267 -6.36 -7.88 -12.24
N LEU A 268 -7.68 -7.94 -12.05
CA LEU A 268 -8.54 -6.75 -12.08
C LEU A 268 -8.59 -6.02 -10.74
N GLU A 269 -8.38 -6.73 -9.63
CA GLU A 269 -8.69 -6.23 -8.29
C GLU A 269 -7.46 -5.71 -7.55
N GLY A 270 -6.26 -6.24 -7.82
CA GLY A 270 -5.08 -6.01 -7.00
C GLY A 270 -4.96 -7.01 -5.85
N TRP A 271 -3.83 -6.96 -5.14
CA TRP A 271 -3.54 -7.87 -4.04
C TRP A 271 -2.63 -7.21 -3.00
N ILE A 272 -3.10 -7.09 -1.76
CA ILE A 272 -2.29 -6.60 -0.64
C ILE A 272 -1.22 -7.66 -0.35
N VAL A 273 0.05 -7.28 -0.28
CA VAL A 273 1.15 -8.24 -0.07
C VAL A 273 1.46 -8.43 1.41
N ASP A 274 1.46 -9.68 1.91
CA ASP A 274 1.86 -10.01 3.28
C ASP A 274 2.20 -11.51 3.44
N PRO A 275 3.19 -11.88 4.26
CA PRO A 275 3.49 -13.29 4.55
C PRO A 275 2.37 -14.02 5.30
N ALA A 276 1.42 -13.31 5.91
CA ALA A 276 0.28 -13.93 6.58
C ALA A 276 -0.53 -14.86 5.65
N TYR A 277 -0.52 -14.63 4.34
CA TYR A 277 -1.23 -15.47 3.37
C TYR A 277 -0.54 -16.81 3.10
N MET A 278 0.78 -16.89 3.32
CA MET A 278 1.58 -18.09 3.02
C MET A 278 1.53 -19.14 4.14
N LYS A 279 1.20 -18.74 5.36
CA LYS A 279 1.14 -19.67 6.51
C LYS A 279 -0.09 -20.60 6.49
N GLY A 280 -0.95 -20.49 5.47
CA GLY A 280 -2.14 -21.31 5.28
C GLY A 280 -2.03 -22.43 4.24
N SER A 281 -0.90 -22.57 3.54
CA SER A 281 -0.72 -23.56 2.46
C SER A 281 -0.11 -24.90 2.90
N ASP A 282 0.23 -25.07 4.19
CA ASP A 282 0.80 -26.32 4.74
C ASP A 282 -0.26 -27.32 5.26
N ASN A 283 -1.55 -27.09 4.97
CA ASN A 283 -2.62 -28.06 5.21
C ASN A 283 -3.45 -28.25 3.92
N ALA A 284 -2.85 -28.88 2.93
CA ALA A 284 -3.54 -29.50 1.80
C ALA A 284 -3.03 -30.94 1.62
#